data_AF-A0A9P6YGJ6-F1
#
_entry.id   AF-A0A9P6YGJ6-F1
#
_cell.length_a   1.000
_cell.length_b   1.000
_cell.length_c   1.000
_cell.angle_alpha   90.00
_cell.angle_beta   90.00
_cell.angle_gamma   90.00
#
_symmetry.space_group_name_H-M   'P 1'
#
loop_
_entity.id
_entity.type
_entity.pdbx_description
1 polymer ?
#
loop_
_entity_poly.entity_id
_entity_poly.type
_entity_poly.pdbx_seq_one_letter_code
_entity_poly.pdbx_strand_id
1 'polypeptide(L)'
;MRNAGGMREFSTAPGEYAMLSSLMNPDASGATPATPKQFSVGIRGKNRLSNNWGFRNCRVVPWIGTDGMSDYSNTAHPGLAADWDIGVLMEDSEWVNLRNVQVVGYWRQYGAAMLNSDYDEFGGQERNLIELCKFQGLRGLAIRSGDTRAVAAKTSSTVEILWDSESFWESVGTFTGFPDSGFTVYSYTSLSRSGGNLVFNGVTPDPPIANINTPRAPTRSSGAAGTRLCDVHVCGLDHTNGGQAAAYGLGVSTAFEMSGYPLRGVAFDNVKIQSRERILAFFHDCQDVLMRQCQFEGPGERIASP
;
A
#
# COMPACT_ATOMS: atom_id res chain seq x y z
N MET A 1 -0.83 -8.45 -0.88
CA MET A 1 -1.91 -9.03 -1.68
C MET A 1 -1.33 -9.43 -3.02
N ARG A 2 -0.98 -10.71 -3.21
CA ARG A 2 -0.31 -11.15 -4.45
C ARG A 2 -1.20 -11.11 -5.70
N ASN A 3 -2.53 -11.21 -5.56
CA ASN A 3 -3.46 -11.26 -6.69
C ASN A 3 -4.45 -10.09 -6.75
N ALA A 4 -4.17 -9.00 -6.04
CA ALA A 4 -4.98 -7.79 -6.07
C ALA A 4 -4.52 -6.86 -7.19
N GLY A 5 -4.59 -7.31 -8.44
CA GLY A 5 -4.32 -6.51 -9.65
C GLY A 5 -2.91 -5.90 -9.83
N GLY A 6 -2.14 -5.73 -8.75
CA GLY A 6 -0.85 -5.05 -8.63
C GLY A 6 0.33 -5.99 -8.60
N MET A 7 0.25 -7.04 -9.41
CA MET A 7 1.38 -7.90 -9.75
C MET A 7 1.80 -7.60 -11.19
N ARG A 8 3.08 -7.31 -11.41
CA ARG A 8 3.62 -7.03 -12.75
C ARG A 8 4.94 -7.75 -12.93
N GLU A 9 5.09 -8.44 -14.05
CA GLU A 9 6.35 -9.07 -14.40
C GLU A 9 7.41 -7.99 -14.61
N PHE A 10 8.64 -8.23 -14.15
CA PHE A 10 9.75 -7.32 -14.38
C PHE A 10 10.13 -7.34 -15.86
N SER A 11 10.25 -6.16 -16.47
CA SER A 11 10.69 -6.04 -17.87
C SER A 11 12.11 -6.56 -18.09
N THR A 12 12.90 -6.61 -17.02
CA THR A 12 14.30 -7.01 -17.01
C THR A 12 14.54 -8.46 -16.57
N ALA A 13 13.52 -9.16 -16.07
CA ALA A 13 13.64 -10.52 -15.55
C ALA A 13 12.33 -11.31 -15.73
N PRO A 14 12.14 -11.95 -16.91
CA PRO A 14 10.98 -12.79 -17.16
C PRO A 14 10.82 -13.90 -16.11
N GLY A 15 9.60 -14.12 -15.65
CA GLY A 15 9.24 -15.05 -14.57
C GLY A 15 9.33 -14.46 -13.16
N GLU A 16 9.92 -13.26 -12.99
CA GLU A 16 9.93 -12.55 -11.72
C GLU A 16 8.89 -11.43 -11.70
N TYR A 17 8.23 -11.24 -10.57
CA TYR A 17 7.12 -10.30 -10.44
C TYR A 17 7.36 -9.24 -9.37
N ALA A 18 7.17 -7.98 -9.75
CA ALA A 18 6.92 -6.87 -8.85
C ALA A 18 5.54 -7.05 -8.21
N MET A 19 5.49 -6.94 -6.88
CA MET A 19 4.25 -7.02 -6.12
C MET A 19 4.15 -5.81 -5.22
N LEU A 20 2.94 -5.26 -5.15
CA LEU A 20 2.59 -4.31 -4.11
C LEU A 20 2.70 -4.96 -2.72
N SER A 21 2.97 -4.12 -1.72
CA SER A 21 3.02 -4.56 -0.33
C SER A 21 1.73 -5.26 0.12
N SER A 22 1.87 -6.14 1.11
CA SER A 22 0.76 -6.78 1.78
C SER A 22 0.79 -6.45 3.26
N LEU A 23 -0.35 -6.07 3.81
CA LEU A 23 -0.59 -5.93 5.24
C LEU A 23 -1.17 -7.21 5.87
N MET A 24 -1.33 -8.28 5.09
CA MET A 24 -1.81 -9.59 5.54
C MET A 24 -0.67 -10.62 5.49
N ASN A 25 -0.69 -11.58 6.41
CA ASN A 25 0.17 -12.76 6.38
C ASN A 25 -0.27 -13.71 5.26
N PRO A 26 0.64 -14.50 4.68
CA PRO A 26 0.31 -15.48 3.64
C PRO A 26 -0.20 -16.80 4.25
N ASP A 27 -1.21 -16.73 5.14
CA ASP A 27 -1.71 -17.85 5.94
C ASP A 27 -3.21 -18.16 5.74
N ALA A 28 -3.86 -17.55 4.73
CA ALA A 28 -5.21 -17.94 4.34
C ALA A 28 -5.27 -19.43 3.94
N SER A 29 -6.32 -20.13 4.35
CA SER A 29 -6.49 -21.56 4.10
C SER A 29 -7.95 -21.93 3.89
N GLY A 30 -8.27 -22.56 2.75
CA GLY A 30 -9.64 -22.91 2.42
C GLY A 30 -10.55 -21.66 2.37
N ALA A 31 -11.49 -21.59 3.30
CA ALA A 31 -12.41 -20.44 3.49
C ALA A 31 -12.00 -19.54 4.67
N THR A 32 -10.88 -19.83 5.34
CA THR A 32 -10.34 -19.03 6.43
C THR A 32 -9.51 -17.88 5.87
N PRO A 33 -9.80 -16.62 6.24
CA PRO A 33 -9.03 -15.47 5.79
C PRO A 33 -7.62 -15.46 6.37
N ALA A 34 -6.72 -14.76 5.70
CA ALA A 34 -5.39 -14.44 6.19
C ALA A 34 -5.46 -13.56 7.45
N THR A 35 -4.45 -13.67 8.30
CA THR A 35 -4.33 -12.81 9.49
C THR A 35 -3.61 -11.49 9.17
N PRO A 36 -3.99 -10.36 9.80
CA PRO A 36 -3.25 -9.10 9.63
C PRO A 36 -1.82 -9.21 10.16
N LYS A 37 -0.87 -8.55 9.47
CA LYS A 37 0.50 -8.40 9.96
C LYS A 37 0.54 -7.47 11.15
N GLN A 38 1.27 -7.88 12.19
CA GLN A 38 1.66 -6.97 13.24
C GLN A 38 2.87 -6.14 12.76
N PHE A 39 2.84 -4.86 13.07
CA PHE A 39 3.93 -3.94 12.77
C PHE A 39 4.05 -2.90 13.88
N SER A 40 5.27 -2.40 14.03
CA SER A 40 5.65 -1.33 14.93
C SER A 40 5.63 0.02 14.20
N VAL A 41 5.17 1.07 14.88
CA VAL A 41 5.02 2.41 14.29
C VAL A 41 5.67 3.46 15.17
N GLY A 42 6.57 4.27 14.60
CA GLY A 42 7.23 5.37 15.31
C GLY A 42 6.28 6.50 15.67
N ILE A 43 5.56 7.03 14.68
CA ILE A 43 4.58 8.12 14.86
C ILE A 43 3.27 7.79 14.16
N ARG A 44 2.16 7.91 14.89
CA ARG A 44 0.80 7.83 14.35
C ARG A 44 -0.15 8.71 15.15
N GLY A 45 -1.29 9.02 14.57
CA GLY A 45 -2.43 9.52 15.34
C GLY A 45 -2.80 8.55 16.47
N LYS A 46 -3.28 9.09 17.60
CA LYS A 46 -3.52 8.34 18.85
C LYS A 46 -4.34 7.08 18.62
N ASN A 47 -5.39 7.21 17.81
CA ASN A 47 -6.25 6.12 17.38
C ASN A 47 -6.33 6.12 15.84
N ARG A 48 -6.90 5.07 15.25
CA ARG A 48 -7.42 5.14 13.88
C ARG A 48 -8.45 6.27 13.76
N LEU A 49 -8.62 6.84 12.57
CA LEU A 49 -9.50 8.01 12.33
C LEU A 49 -9.08 9.28 13.09
N SER A 50 -7.83 9.33 13.58
CA SER A 50 -7.31 10.56 14.18
C SER A 50 -7.09 11.59 13.08
N ASN A 51 -7.93 12.61 13.07
CA ASN A 51 -7.85 13.72 12.13
C ASN A 51 -7.13 14.93 12.77
N ASN A 52 -6.72 15.89 11.94
CA ASN A 52 -6.19 17.19 12.37
C ASN A 52 -4.92 17.10 13.24
N TRP A 53 -4.01 16.20 12.89
CA TRP A 53 -2.72 16.09 13.58
C TRP A 53 -1.57 16.38 12.64
N GLY A 54 -0.41 16.65 13.20
CA GLY A 54 0.74 17.00 12.40
C GLY A 54 1.94 17.29 13.26
N PHE A 55 3.10 17.35 12.62
CA PHE A 55 4.34 17.70 13.27
C PHE A 55 5.33 18.24 12.25
N ARG A 56 6.32 18.98 12.75
CA ARG A 56 7.22 19.76 11.90
C ARG A 56 8.61 19.92 12.47
N ASN A 57 9.55 20.23 11.59
CA ASN A 57 10.94 20.60 11.92
C ASN A 57 11.68 19.54 12.74
N CYS A 58 11.56 18.28 12.35
CA CYS A 58 12.26 17.20 13.03
C CYS A 58 12.77 16.13 12.07
N ARG A 59 13.68 15.32 12.59
CA ARG A 59 14.15 14.11 11.94
C ARG A 59 13.82 12.93 12.84
N VAL A 60 13.19 11.91 12.25
CA VAL A 60 12.78 10.67 12.88
C VAL A 60 13.61 9.56 12.24
N VAL A 61 14.38 8.86 13.07
CA VAL A 61 15.25 7.74 12.66
C VAL A 61 15.10 6.62 13.68
N PRO A 62 15.09 5.35 13.27
CA PRO A 62 15.29 4.25 14.18
C PRO A 62 16.72 4.31 14.75
N TRP A 63 16.92 3.76 15.95
CA TRP A 63 18.22 3.73 16.60
C TRP A 63 19.20 2.82 15.83
N ILE A 64 20.44 3.25 15.60
CA ILE A 64 21.52 2.41 15.05
C ILE A 64 22.86 2.77 15.71
N GLY A 65 23.76 1.79 15.84
CA GLY A 65 25.06 2.02 16.50
C GLY A 65 24.94 2.30 18.02
N THR A 66 26.03 2.78 18.62
CA THR A 66 26.13 2.98 20.08
C THR A 66 25.51 4.29 20.56
N ASP A 67 25.34 5.25 19.66
CA ASP A 67 24.85 6.62 19.92
C ASP A 67 23.52 6.92 19.22
N GLY A 68 22.93 5.92 18.56
CA GLY A 68 21.66 6.03 17.84
C GLY A 68 21.78 6.53 16.41
N MET A 69 22.98 6.86 15.91
CA MET A 69 23.14 7.37 14.55
C MET A 69 24.44 7.06 13.81
N SER A 70 25.53 6.73 14.51
CA SER A 70 26.89 6.59 13.97
C SER A 70 26.96 5.68 12.73
N ASP A 71 26.26 4.55 12.78
CA ASP A 71 26.30 3.54 11.73
C ASP A 71 25.53 3.94 10.45
N TYR A 72 24.74 5.01 10.44
CA TYR A 72 24.12 5.51 9.19
C TYR A 72 25.14 5.99 8.17
N SER A 73 26.34 6.38 8.62
CA SER A 73 27.46 6.80 7.77
C SER A 73 28.50 5.70 7.55
N ASN A 74 28.35 4.55 8.20
CA ASN A 74 29.32 3.47 8.18
C ASN A 74 29.05 2.53 7.00
N THR A 75 29.79 2.70 5.90
CA THR A 75 29.66 1.86 4.70
C THR A 75 30.09 0.41 4.92
N ALA A 76 30.76 0.09 6.04
CA ALA A 76 31.09 -1.28 6.42
C ALA A 76 30.03 -1.93 7.31
N HIS A 77 29.04 -1.18 7.81
CA HIS A 77 27.96 -1.73 8.63
C HIS A 77 27.07 -2.65 7.78
N PRO A 78 26.89 -3.93 8.17
CA PRO A 78 26.14 -4.90 7.37
C PRO A 78 24.67 -5.05 7.82
N GLY A 79 24.27 -4.39 8.91
CA GLY A 79 22.94 -4.50 9.50
C GLY A 79 21.99 -3.39 9.10
N LEU A 80 20.76 -3.47 9.61
CA LEU A 80 19.78 -2.38 9.57
C LEU A 80 19.72 -1.69 10.94
N ALA A 81 18.97 -0.60 11.00
CA ALA A 81 18.63 0.03 12.27
C ALA A 81 17.68 -0.86 13.11
N ALA A 82 17.38 -0.39 14.32
CA ALA A 82 16.48 -1.04 15.27
C ALA A 82 15.15 -1.45 14.63
N ASP A 83 14.53 -2.46 15.22
CA ASP A 83 13.39 -3.23 14.72
C ASP A 83 12.09 -2.42 14.67
N TRP A 84 12.04 -1.43 13.77
CA TRP A 84 10.87 -0.60 13.50
C TRP A 84 10.40 -0.73 12.05
N ASP A 85 9.10 -0.95 11.88
CA ASP A 85 8.49 -1.22 10.59
C ASP A 85 8.10 0.05 9.84
N ILE A 86 7.41 0.96 10.53
CA ILE A 86 6.82 2.17 9.93
C ILE A 86 7.27 3.42 10.68
N GLY A 87 7.82 4.39 9.95
CA GLY A 87 8.22 5.66 10.55
C GLY A 87 7.03 6.55 10.91
N VAL A 88 6.20 6.86 9.92
CA VAL A 88 4.96 7.61 10.12
C VAL A 88 3.81 6.87 9.47
N LEU A 89 2.76 6.59 10.26
CA LEU A 89 1.53 6.01 9.76
C LEU A 89 0.39 7.02 9.85
N MET A 90 -0.17 7.36 8.69
CA MET A 90 -1.45 8.04 8.55
C MET A 90 -2.48 6.96 8.21
N GLU A 91 -3.22 6.52 9.21
CA GLU A 91 -4.23 5.46 9.07
C GLU A 91 -5.62 6.07 9.12
N ASP A 92 -6.34 5.98 8.00
CA ASP A 92 -7.67 6.56 7.81
C ASP A 92 -7.77 7.99 8.37
N SER A 93 -6.74 8.80 8.11
CA SER A 93 -6.58 10.13 8.71
C SER A 93 -6.85 11.25 7.70
N GLU A 94 -7.50 12.29 8.19
CA GLU A 94 -7.75 13.51 7.45
C GLU A 94 -7.06 14.73 8.07
N TRP A 95 -6.75 15.72 7.22
CA TRP A 95 -6.13 16.98 7.64
C TRP A 95 -4.78 16.79 8.37
N VAL A 96 -4.04 15.74 8.00
CA VAL A 96 -2.69 15.54 8.49
C VAL A 96 -1.75 16.58 7.88
N ASN A 97 -0.94 17.24 8.71
CA ASN A 97 0.04 18.22 8.27
C ASN A 97 1.47 17.80 8.67
N LEU A 98 2.27 17.36 7.69
CA LEU A 98 3.69 17.07 7.88
C LEU A 98 4.50 18.15 7.18
N ARG A 99 5.35 18.88 7.90
CA ARG A 99 6.13 19.97 7.31
C ARG A 99 7.58 20.00 7.75
N ASN A 100 8.51 19.99 6.81
CA ASN A 100 9.94 19.98 7.10
C ASN A 100 10.32 18.81 8.04
N VAL A 101 9.89 17.61 7.66
CA VAL A 101 10.11 16.36 8.42
C VAL A 101 10.96 15.40 7.59
N GLN A 102 11.97 14.80 8.23
CA GLN A 102 12.74 13.71 7.64
C GLN A 102 12.44 12.41 8.38
N VAL A 103 11.80 11.44 7.73
CA VAL A 103 11.58 10.09 8.26
C VAL A 103 12.47 9.15 7.48
N VAL A 104 13.64 8.85 8.03
CA VAL A 104 14.70 8.17 7.29
C VAL A 104 15.39 7.13 8.18
N GLY A 105 16.27 6.31 7.62
CA GLY A 105 17.05 5.35 8.41
C GLY A 105 16.48 3.92 8.44
N TYR A 106 16.37 3.30 7.27
CA TYR A 106 16.19 1.83 7.14
C TYR A 106 14.93 1.24 7.80
N TRP A 107 13.79 1.94 7.71
CA TRP A 107 12.49 1.41 8.13
C TRP A 107 12.14 0.13 7.37
N ARG A 108 11.68 -0.90 8.07
CA ARG A 108 11.56 -2.26 7.52
C ARG A 108 10.36 -2.46 6.61
N GLN A 109 9.36 -1.60 6.69
CA GLN A 109 8.21 -1.61 5.78
C GLN A 109 8.05 -0.27 5.06
N TYR A 110 7.91 0.84 5.81
CA TYR A 110 7.65 2.15 5.23
C TYR A 110 8.36 3.28 5.98
N GLY A 111 8.93 4.25 5.26
CA GLY A 111 9.29 5.54 5.84
C GLY A 111 8.04 6.31 6.27
N ALA A 112 7.13 6.52 5.32
CA ALA A 112 5.78 7.01 5.58
C ALA A 112 4.73 6.18 4.84
N ALA A 113 3.60 5.92 5.49
CA ALA A 113 2.49 5.19 4.90
C ALA A 113 1.19 5.96 5.16
N MET A 114 0.43 6.19 4.09
CA MET A 114 -0.97 6.57 4.14
C MET A 114 -1.78 5.33 3.83
N LEU A 115 -2.37 4.72 4.85
CA LEU A 115 -3.11 3.47 4.73
C LEU A 115 -4.57 3.74 5.01
N ASN A 116 -5.40 3.44 4.03
CA ASN A 116 -6.83 3.52 4.18
C ASN A 116 -7.38 2.09 4.18
N SER A 117 -8.03 1.71 5.29
CA SER A 117 -8.35 0.33 5.58
C SER A 117 -9.85 0.04 5.37
N ASP A 118 -10.14 -1.10 4.74
CA ASP A 118 -11.48 -1.50 4.30
C ASP A 118 -12.06 -2.61 5.20
N TYR A 119 -11.84 -2.61 6.51
CA TYR A 119 -12.10 -3.82 7.32
C TYR A 119 -13.35 -3.77 8.22
N ASP A 120 -13.78 -2.62 8.72
CA ASP A 120 -14.71 -2.56 9.88
C ASP A 120 -15.42 -1.21 10.08
N GLU A 121 -14.75 -0.08 9.87
CA GLU A 121 -15.30 1.27 10.07
C GLU A 121 -15.10 2.16 8.84
N PHE A 122 -16.09 2.99 8.52
CA PHE A 122 -16.00 3.95 7.43
C PHE A 122 -14.94 5.00 7.74
N GLY A 123 -13.79 4.91 7.06
CA GLY A 123 -12.68 5.85 7.17
C GLY A 123 -12.43 6.63 5.89
N GLY A 124 -11.64 7.69 5.99
CA GLY A 124 -11.18 8.46 4.84
C GLY A 124 -9.72 8.85 5.02
N GLN A 125 -8.97 8.90 3.92
CA GLN A 125 -7.61 9.42 3.94
C GLN A 125 -7.56 10.70 3.10
N GLU A 126 -8.07 11.79 3.66
CA GLU A 126 -8.39 12.99 2.88
C GLU A 126 -7.71 14.29 3.32
N ARG A 127 -7.43 15.19 2.38
CA ARG A 127 -7.06 16.60 2.66
C ARG A 127 -5.77 16.76 3.46
N ASN A 128 -4.83 15.86 3.26
CA ASN A 128 -3.53 15.89 3.92
C ASN A 128 -2.56 16.83 3.17
N LEU A 129 -1.67 17.48 3.92
CA LEU A 129 -0.64 18.36 3.38
C LEU A 129 0.73 17.90 3.87
N ILE A 130 1.60 17.52 2.94
CA ILE A 130 2.95 17.02 3.20
C ILE A 130 3.93 17.92 2.45
N GLU A 131 4.73 18.70 3.18
CA GLU A 131 5.58 19.75 2.60
C GLU A 131 7.02 19.66 3.08
N LEU A 132 8.00 19.81 2.18
CA LEU A 132 9.43 19.86 2.52
C LEU A 132 9.89 18.59 3.27
N CYS A 133 9.31 17.44 2.96
CA CYS A 133 9.56 16.20 3.68
C CYS A 133 10.54 15.28 2.95
N LYS A 134 11.23 14.42 3.71
CA LYS A 134 12.01 13.32 3.15
C LYS A 134 11.59 12.00 3.76
N PHE A 135 11.37 10.98 2.92
CA PHE A 135 11.00 9.64 3.37
C PHE A 135 11.95 8.58 2.78
N GLN A 136 12.39 7.64 3.61
CA GLN A 136 13.24 6.50 3.24
C GLN A 136 12.75 5.26 3.98
N GLY A 137 12.82 4.08 3.37
CA GLY A 137 12.42 2.81 3.99
C GLY A 137 12.34 1.70 2.94
N LEU A 138 11.99 0.46 3.32
CA LEU A 138 11.74 -0.61 2.35
C LEU A 138 10.77 -0.14 1.25
N ARG A 139 9.77 0.65 1.64
CA ARG A 139 9.22 1.70 0.80
C ARG A 139 9.42 3.06 1.45
N GLY A 140 9.83 4.06 0.67
CA GLY A 140 9.96 5.42 1.18
C GLY A 140 8.60 5.99 1.55
N LEU A 141 7.68 5.96 0.59
CA LEU A 141 6.31 6.41 0.74
C LEU A 141 5.34 5.39 0.15
N ALA A 142 4.26 5.11 0.88
CA ALA A 142 3.13 4.34 0.38
C ALA A 142 1.83 5.13 0.54
N ILE A 143 0.97 5.12 -0.48
CA ILE A 143 -0.41 5.61 -0.41
C ILE A 143 -1.31 4.47 -0.86
N ARG A 144 -2.06 3.91 0.09
CA ARG A 144 -2.84 2.68 -0.10
C ARG A 144 -4.29 2.92 0.26
N SER A 145 -5.19 2.45 -0.58
CA SER A 145 -6.60 2.23 -0.28
C SER A 145 -6.95 0.76 -0.54
N GLY A 146 -8.22 0.41 -0.40
CA GLY A 146 -8.71 -0.94 -0.62
C GLY A 146 -8.53 -1.40 -2.06
N ASP A 147 -8.14 -2.65 -2.24
CA ASP A 147 -7.88 -3.16 -3.59
C ASP A 147 -9.14 -3.73 -4.25
N THR A 148 -9.26 -3.53 -5.57
CA THR A 148 -10.22 -4.25 -6.40
C THR A 148 -9.63 -5.59 -6.87
N ARG A 149 -10.50 -6.57 -7.16
CA ARG A 149 -10.10 -7.90 -7.64
C ARG A 149 -10.76 -8.17 -8.98
N ALA A 150 -10.00 -8.59 -9.98
CA ALA A 150 -10.59 -8.98 -11.26
C ALA A 150 -11.46 -10.24 -11.10
N VAL A 151 -12.67 -10.22 -11.68
CA VAL A 151 -13.55 -11.41 -11.75
C VAL A 151 -13.00 -12.39 -12.78
N ALA A 152 -12.78 -13.63 -12.37
CA ALA A 152 -12.40 -14.74 -13.24
C ALA A 152 -13.62 -15.40 -13.90
N ALA A 153 -14.70 -15.59 -13.14
CA ALA A 153 -15.97 -16.17 -13.62
C ALA A 153 -17.13 -15.74 -12.71
N LYS A 154 -18.37 -15.85 -13.20
CA LYS A 154 -19.57 -15.45 -12.46
C LYS A 154 -20.82 -16.15 -13.01
N THR A 155 -21.81 -16.36 -12.14
CA THR A 155 -23.16 -16.84 -12.46
C THR A 155 -24.21 -15.95 -11.79
N SER A 156 -25.49 -16.34 -11.81
CA SER A 156 -26.55 -15.65 -11.05
C SER A 156 -26.36 -15.68 -9.53
N SER A 157 -25.56 -16.63 -9.01
CA SER A 157 -25.39 -16.82 -7.57
C SER A 157 -23.94 -17.03 -7.14
N THR A 158 -22.98 -16.88 -8.06
CA THR A 158 -21.55 -17.04 -7.75
C THR A 158 -20.68 -15.96 -8.40
N VAL A 159 -19.59 -15.61 -7.73
CA VAL A 159 -18.50 -14.80 -8.27
C VAL A 159 -17.18 -15.51 -7.95
N GLU A 160 -16.26 -15.54 -8.90
CA GLU A 160 -14.93 -16.12 -8.73
C GLU A 160 -13.85 -15.06 -8.93
N ILE A 161 -12.85 -15.07 -8.05
CA ILE A 161 -11.61 -14.30 -8.20
C ILE A 161 -10.42 -15.25 -8.06
N LEU A 162 -9.24 -14.82 -8.51
CA LEU A 162 -8.01 -15.57 -8.22
C LEU A 162 -7.77 -15.61 -6.71
N TRP A 163 -7.53 -16.81 -6.18
CA TRP A 163 -7.19 -16.97 -4.78
C TRP A 163 -5.74 -16.59 -4.53
N ASP A 164 -5.46 -16.00 -3.38
CA ASP A 164 -4.11 -15.85 -2.86
C ASP A 164 -4.06 -16.20 -1.37
N SER A 165 -2.88 -16.59 -0.89
CA SER A 165 -2.65 -16.93 0.51
C SER A 165 -2.77 -15.74 1.46
N GLU A 166 -2.88 -14.52 0.94
CA GLU A 166 -3.05 -13.27 1.72
C GLU A 166 -4.52 -12.79 1.67
N SER A 167 -5.43 -13.63 1.19
CA SER A 167 -6.84 -13.31 1.00
C SER A 167 -7.50 -13.04 2.35
N PHE A 168 -8.06 -11.85 2.51
CA PHE A 168 -8.72 -11.40 3.75
C PHE A 168 -10.24 -11.65 3.76
N TRP A 169 -10.80 -12.26 2.71
CA TRP A 169 -12.24 -12.44 2.58
C TRP A 169 -12.79 -13.40 3.64
N GLU A 170 -13.74 -12.91 4.43
CA GLU A 170 -14.44 -13.70 5.44
C GLU A 170 -15.30 -14.80 4.82
N SER A 171 -15.47 -15.91 5.53
CA SER A 171 -16.22 -17.08 5.03
C SER A 171 -17.68 -16.77 4.63
N VAL A 172 -18.28 -15.74 5.23
CA VAL A 172 -19.60 -15.18 4.92
C VAL A 172 -19.47 -13.68 5.00
N GLY A 173 -20.13 -12.92 4.12
CA GLY A 173 -19.99 -11.47 4.16
C GLY A 173 -20.63 -10.76 2.99
N THR A 174 -20.08 -9.59 2.69
CA THR A 174 -20.50 -8.77 1.57
C THR A 174 -19.31 -8.35 0.73
N PHE A 175 -19.54 -7.87 -0.49
CA PHE A 175 -18.57 -7.13 -1.29
C PHE A 175 -19.28 -6.03 -2.07
N THR A 176 -18.55 -5.00 -2.46
CA THR A 176 -19.05 -4.00 -3.41
C THR A 176 -18.65 -4.43 -4.82
N GLY A 177 -19.63 -4.54 -5.72
CA GLY A 177 -19.39 -4.67 -7.16
C GLY A 177 -19.66 -3.34 -7.87
N PHE A 178 -18.92 -3.07 -8.95
CA PHE A 178 -19.06 -1.88 -9.77
C PHE A 178 -19.61 -2.22 -11.17
N PRO A 179 -20.93 -2.37 -11.33
CA PRO A 179 -21.54 -2.48 -12.66
C PRO A 179 -21.50 -1.14 -13.40
N ASP A 180 -21.79 -1.15 -14.70
CA ASP A 180 -21.63 0.00 -15.64
C ASP A 180 -22.26 1.33 -15.18
N SER A 181 -23.19 1.30 -14.22
CA SER A 181 -23.80 2.48 -13.59
C SER A 181 -23.77 2.39 -12.07
N GLY A 182 -22.64 2.76 -11.47
CA GLY A 182 -22.50 2.94 -10.02
C GLY A 182 -21.96 1.72 -9.29
N PHE A 183 -22.46 1.48 -8.08
CA PHE A 183 -22.04 0.37 -7.25
C PHE A 183 -23.25 -0.40 -6.72
N THR A 184 -23.06 -1.67 -6.40
CA THR A 184 -24.03 -2.49 -5.68
C THR A 184 -23.32 -3.27 -4.60
N VAL A 185 -23.92 -3.37 -3.42
CA VAL A 185 -23.43 -4.22 -2.34
C VAL A 185 -24.08 -5.59 -2.51
N TYR A 186 -23.25 -6.63 -2.61
CA TYR A 186 -23.67 -8.01 -2.71
C TYR A 186 -23.36 -8.73 -1.41
N SER A 187 -24.25 -9.62 -0.98
CA SER A 187 -24.04 -10.56 0.12
C SER A 187 -23.71 -11.93 -0.43
N TYR A 188 -22.85 -12.68 0.22
CA TYR A 188 -22.56 -14.09 -0.09
C TYR A 188 -22.65 -14.94 1.18
N THR A 189 -23.06 -16.19 1.04
CA THR A 189 -23.37 -17.08 2.16
C THR A 189 -22.28 -18.09 2.47
N SER A 190 -21.31 -18.27 1.59
CA SER A 190 -20.11 -19.07 1.85
C SER A 190 -18.98 -18.78 0.86
N LEU A 191 -17.74 -19.06 1.27
CA LEU A 191 -16.57 -19.13 0.40
C LEU A 191 -16.10 -20.57 0.22
N SER A 192 -15.60 -20.88 -0.98
CA SER A 192 -14.94 -22.15 -1.27
C SER A 192 -13.77 -21.97 -2.23
N ARG A 193 -12.88 -22.97 -2.28
CA ARG A 193 -11.78 -23.03 -3.26
C ARG A 193 -12.19 -23.92 -4.42
N SER A 194 -12.01 -23.43 -5.64
CA SER A 194 -12.14 -24.23 -6.86
C SER A 194 -10.90 -24.01 -7.72
N GLY A 195 -10.00 -25.01 -7.75
CA GLY A 195 -8.70 -24.88 -8.42
C GLY A 195 -7.91 -23.66 -7.96
N GLY A 196 -7.56 -22.77 -8.89
CA GLY A 196 -6.85 -21.51 -8.63
C GLY A 196 -7.71 -20.38 -8.06
N ASN A 197 -9.03 -20.58 -7.93
CA ASN A 197 -9.98 -19.52 -7.64
C ASN A 197 -10.55 -19.59 -6.21
N LEU A 198 -10.96 -18.44 -5.71
CA LEU A 198 -11.83 -18.26 -4.56
C LEU A 198 -13.25 -18.01 -5.09
N VAL A 199 -14.21 -18.80 -4.64
CA VAL A 199 -15.60 -18.78 -5.10
C VAL A 199 -16.49 -18.24 -4.00
N PHE A 200 -17.16 -17.13 -4.29
CA PHE A 200 -18.24 -16.56 -3.49
C PHE A 200 -19.54 -17.25 -3.88
N ASN A 201 -20.22 -17.89 -2.93
CA ASN A 201 -21.45 -18.66 -3.19
C ASN A 201 -22.67 -17.97 -2.56
N GLY A 202 -23.85 -18.21 -3.15
CA GLY A 202 -25.09 -17.61 -2.66
C GLY A 202 -25.10 -16.09 -2.77
N VAL A 203 -24.46 -15.57 -3.82
CA VAL A 203 -24.33 -14.13 -4.07
C VAL A 203 -25.71 -13.53 -4.37
N THR A 204 -26.08 -12.45 -3.69
CA THR A 204 -27.35 -11.72 -3.87
C THR A 204 -27.13 -10.21 -3.73
N PRO A 205 -27.88 -9.33 -4.42
CA PRO A 205 -29.00 -9.61 -5.33
C PRO A 205 -28.56 -10.11 -6.73
N ASP A 206 -29.48 -10.74 -7.47
CA ASP A 206 -29.27 -11.34 -8.81
C ASP A 206 -29.33 -10.36 -10.02
N PRO A 207 -29.53 -9.04 -9.87
CA PRO A 207 -29.22 -8.11 -10.98
C PRO A 207 -28.38 -6.91 -10.50
N PRO A 208 -27.31 -6.45 -11.20
CA PRO A 208 -26.69 -6.83 -12.48
C PRO A 208 -25.38 -7.64 -12.31
N ILE A 209 -25.45 -8.85 -11.75
CA ILE A 209 -24.23 -9.63 -11.44
C ILE A 209 -23.35 -9.91 -12.67
N ALA A 210 -23.96 -10.05 -13.85
CA ALA A 210 -23.26 -10.20 -15.13
C ALA A 210 -22.32 -9.03 -15.47
N ASN A 211 -22.51 -7.85 -14.88
CA ASN A 211 -21.69 -6.66 -15.17
C ASN A 211 -20.64 -6.39 -14.07
N ILE A 212 -20.57 -7.23 -13.02
CA ILE A 212 -19.52 -7.11 -12.00
C ILE A 212 -18.20 -7.58 -12.58
N ASN A 213 -17.25 -6.68 -12.79
CA ASN A 213 -15.90 -7.04 -13.26
C ASN A 213 -14.82 -6.91 -12.18
N THR A 214 -15.10 -6.16 -11.12
CA THR A 214 -14.13 -5.79 -10.08
C THR A 214 -14.75 -5.73 -8.67
N PRO A 215 -14.96 -6.85 -7.96
CA PRO A 215 -15.33 -6.82 -6.54
C PRO A 215 -14.26 -6.13 -5.68
N ARG A 216 -14.73 -5.42 -4.66
CA ARG A 216 -13.94 -4.81 -3.59
C ARG A 216 -14.58 -5.15 -2.24
N ALA A 217 -13.77 -5.22 -1.18
CA ALA A 217 -14.26 -5.35 0.18
C ALA A 217 -15.38 -4.32 0.50
N PRO A 218 -16.43 -4.71 1.25
CA PRO A 218 -17.67 -3.95 1.39
C PRO A 218 -17.59 -2.79 2.37
N THR A 219 -16.63 -2.82 3.29
CA THR A 219 -16.42 -1.84 4.36
C THR A 219 -15.78 -0.61 3.72
N ARG A 220 -16.66 0.20 3.15
CA ARG A 220 -16.34 1.40 2.39
C ARG A 220 -15.54 2.36 3.25
N SER A 221 -14.38 2.71 2.76
CA SER A 221 -13.82 4.02 2.97
C SER A 221 -14.22 4.98 1.85
N SER A 222 -14.05 6.29 2.06
CA SER A 222 -14.06 7.28 0.96
C SER A 222 -12.81 7.21 0.07
N GLY A 223 -11.89 6.30 0.41
CA GLY A 223 -10.61 6.14 -0.25
C GLY A 223 -9.54 7.08 0.27
N ALA A 224 -8.50 7.25 -0.55
CA ALA A 224 -7.51 8.30 -0.36
C ALA A 224 -7.77 9.46 -1.33
N ALA A 225 -7.90 10.69 -0.81
CA ALA A 225 -8.11 11.84 -1.67
C ALA A 225 -7.62 13.21 -1.17
N GLY A 226 -7.61 14.20 -2.06
CA GLY A 226 -7.33 15.60 -1.72
C GLY A 226 -5.98 15.83 -1.03
N THR A 227 -5.05 14.89 -1.14
CA THR A 227 -3.75 14.97 -0.48
C THR A 227 -2.76 15.66 -1.40
N ARG A 228 -1.99 16.59 -0.85
CA ARG A 228 -0.97 17.33 -1.59
C ARG A 228 0.41 17.10 -0.99
N LEU A 229 1.35 16.73 -1.86
CA LEU A 229 2.76 16.58 -1.55
C LEU A 229 3.54 17.67 -2.28
N CYS A 230 4.20 18.56 -1.54
CA CYS A 230 5.02 19.65 -2.11
C CYS A 230 6.47 19.54 -1.64
N ASP A 231 7.43 19.63 -2.57
CA ASP A 231 8.86 19.63 -2.24
C ASP A 231 9.28 18.39 -1.43
N VAL A 232 8.75 17.22 -1.79
CA VAL A 232 9.00 15.95 -1.07
C VAL A 232 10.08 15.14 -1.78
N HIS A 233 10.97 14.52 -1.02
CA HIS A 233 11.96 13.57 -1.51
C HIS A 233 11.69 12.17 -0.97
N VAL A 234 11.50 11.19 -1.84
CA VAL A 234 11.26 9.79 -1.51
C VAL A 234 12.42 8.92 -1.99
N CYS A 235 12.94 8.06 -1.13
CA CYS A 235 13.96 7.06 -1.43
C CYS A 235 13.48 5.67 -0.97
N GLY A 236 13.97 4.60 -1.59
CA GLY A 236 13.79 3.23 -1.11
C GLY A 236 14.66 2.95 0.11
N LEU A 237 15.10 1.69 0.29
CA LEU A 237 15.94 1.35 1.44
C LEU A 237 17.27 2.10 1.36
N ASP A 238 17.89 2.12 0.18
CA ASP A 238 19.11 2.87 -0.15
C ASP A 238 20.17 2.78 0.95
N HIS A 239 20.50 1.54 1.32
CA HIS A 239 21.45 1.32 2.40
C HIS A 239 22.82 1.98 2.10
N THR A 240 23.46 2.57 3.11
CA THR A 240 24.69 3.37 2.93
C THR A 240 25.83 2.58 2.26
N ASN A 241 25.91 1.26 2.53
CA ASN A 241 26.87 0.35 1.90
C ASN A 241 26.52 -0.06 0.45
N GLY A 242 25.35 0.33 -0.08
CA GLY A 242 24.86 -0.03 -1.41
C GLY A 242 24.12 -1.37 -1.53
N GLY A 243 23.97 -2.11 -0.45
CA GLY A 243 23.21 -3.35 -0.40
C GLY A 243 21.71 -3.13 -0.62
N GLN A 244 21.09 -4.04 -1.36
CA GLN A 244 19.66 -4.05 -1.67
C GLN A 244 18.86 -4.70 -0.53
N ALA A 245 17.56 -4.39 -0.43
CA ALA A 245 16.69 -4.92 0.64
C ALA A 245 16.72 -6.45 0.83
N ALA A 246 16.87 -7.21 -0.25
CA ALA A 246 16.93 -8.67 -0.20
C ALA A 246 18.14 -9.19 0.60
N ALA A 247 19.26 -8.47 0.59
CA ALA A 247 20.46 -8.81 1.37
C ALA A 247 20.22 -8.76 2.89
N TYR A 248 19.16 -8.07 3.32
CA TYR A 248 18.75 -7.93 4.71
C TYR A 248 17.48 -8.72 5.05
N GLY A 249 17.05 -9.62 4.15
CA GLY A 249 15.85 -10.45 4.36
C GLY A 249 14.52 -9.72 4.19
N LEU A 250 14.51 -8.50 3.65
CA LEU A 250 13.30 -7.68 3.50
C LEU A 250 12.59 -7.86 2.12
N GLY A 251 13.17 -8.67 1.24
CA GLY A 251 12.64 -8.90 -0.11
C GLY A 251 12.93 -7.74 -1.07
N VAL A 252 11.97 -7.42 -1.95
CA VAL A 252 12.12 -6.36 -2.96
C VAL A 252 11.66 -5.02 -2.38
N SER A 253 12.52 -4.01 -2.49
CA SER A 253 12.21 -2.63 -2.12
C SER A 253 11.58 -1.87 -3.29
N THR A 254 10.70 -0.93 -2.93
CA THR A 254 10.01 -0.04 -3.87
C THR A 254 10.06 1.38 -3.31
N ALA A 255 10.72 2.33 -3.95
CA ALA A 255 10.86 3.67 -3.36
C ALA A 255 9.49 4.34 -3.11
N PHE A 256 8.58 4.26 -4.08
CA PHE A 256 7.23 4.80 -3.95
C PHE A 256 6.17 3.80 -4.44
N GLU A 257 5.12 3.58 -3.65
CA GLU A 257 3.94 2.81 -4.09
C GLU A 257 2.64 3.57 -3.85
N MET A 258 1.73 3.46 -4.81
CA MET A 258 0.44 4.11 -4.79
C MET A 258 -0.60 3.17 -5.37
N SER A 259 -1.63 2.82 -4.59
CA SER A 259 -2.63 1.88 -5.08
C SER A 259 -3.92 1.82 -4.29
N GLY A 260 -4.97 1.37 -4.96
CA GLY A 260 -6.26 0.99 -4.38
C GLY A 260 -7.37 1.92 -4.84
N TYR A 261 -8.62 1.49 -4.69
CA TYR A 261 -9.78 2.15 -5.24
C TYR A 261 -10.85 2.46 -4.16
N PRO A 262 -11.36 3.70 -4.07
CA PRO A 262 -10.91 4.86 -4.83
C PRO A 262 -9.62 5.44 -4.22
N LEU A 263 -8.64 5.71 -5.06
CA LEU A 263 -7.53 6.60 -4.72
C LEU A 263 -7.53 7.69 -5.79
N ARG A 264 -7.86 8.91 -5.40
CA ARG A 264 -8.20 10.00 -6.33
C ARG A 264 -7.72 11.36 -5.85
N GLY A 265 -7.36 12.28 -6.73
CA GLY A 265 -7.10 13.67 -6.35
C GLY A 265 -5.89 13.82 -5.42
N VAL A 266 -4.84 13.02 -5.65
CA VAL A 266 -3.55 13.20 -5.00
C VAL A 266 -2.64 14.01 -5.92
N ALA A 267 -2.11 15.11 -5.41
CA ALA A 267 -1.25 16.02 -6.15
C ALA A 267 0.19 15.97 -5.65
N PHE A 268 1.13 15.84 -6.58
CA PHE A 268 2.56 15.89 -6.37
C PHE A 268 3.08 17.15 -7.07
N ASP A 269 3.60 18.10 -6.31
CA ASP A 269 4.23 19.32 -6.82
C ASP A 269 5.70 19.34 -6.39
N ASN A 270 6.62 19.35 -7.36
CA ASN A 270 8.07 19.31 -7.11
C ASN A 270 8.52 18.13 -6.23
N VAL A 271 8.06 16.92 -6.55
CA VAL A 271 8.43 15.70 -5.83
C VAL A 271 9.55 14.96 -6.53
N LYS A 272 10.58 14.56 -5.77
CA LYS A 272 11.68 13.73 -6.25
C LYS A 272 11.55 12.32 -5.70
N ILE A 273 11.57 11.33 -6.58
CA ILE A 273 11.67 9.90 -6.24
C ILE A 273 13.03 9.45 -6.76
N GLN A 274 13.97 9.21 -5.85
CA GLN A 274 15.34 8.85 -6.18
C GLN A 274 15.77 7.62 -5.39
N SER A 275 16.18 6.56 -6.09
CA SER A 275 16.62 5.35 -5.40
C SER A 275 17.46 4.41 -6.26
N ARG A 276 18.25 3.54 -5.62
CA ARG A 276 19.00 2.44 -6.27
C ARG A 276 18.25 1.11 -6.24
N GLU A 277 17.03 1.10 -5.74
CA GLU A 277 16.22 -0.11 -5.63
C GLU A 277 15.66 -0.55 -7.00
N ARG A 278 15.20 -1.79 -7.05
CA ARG A 278 14.67 -2.41 -8.27
C ARG A 278 13.39 -1.76 -8.78
N ILE A 279 12.58 -1.15 -7.91
CA ILE A 279 11.36 -0.44 -8.28
C ILE A 279 11.45 1.00 -7.76
N LEU A 280 11.39 1.98 -8.66
CA LEU A 280 11.31 3.39 -8.30
C LEU A 280 9.89 3.79 -7.91
N ALA A 281 8.90 3.36 -8.70
CA ALA A 281 7.51 3.69 -8.44
C ALA A 281 6.57 2.60 -8.94
N PHE A 282 5.51 2.32 -8.18
CA PHE A 282 4.44 1.41 -8.56
C PHE A 282 3.07 2.06 -8.36
N PHE A 283 2.39 2.36 -9.46
CA PHE A 283 1.01 2.87 -9.51
C PHE A 283 0.04 1.77 -9.97
N HIS A 284 -1.04 1.55 -9.22
CA HIS A 284 -2.08 0.57 -9.57
C HIS A 284 -3.46 1.01 -9.09
N ASP A 285 -4.48 1.00 -9.96
CA ASP A 285 -5.87 1.35 -9.58
C ASP A 285 -6.02 2.76 -9.00
N CYS A 286 -5.17 3.69 -9.45
CA CYS A 286 -5.17 5.10 -9.05
C CYS A 286 -5.90 5.98 -10.08
N GLN A 287 -6.65 6.97 -9.62
CA GLN A 287 -7.41 7.91 -10.45
C GLN A 287 -7.02 9.36 -10.10
N ASP A 288 -7.31 10.31 -10.98
CA ASP A 288 -7.15 11.76 -10.74
C ASP A 288 -5.80 12.17 -10.08
N VAL A 289 -4.71 11.51 -10.48
CA VAL A 289 -3.36 11.81 -9.96
C VAL A 289 -2.76 12.95 -10.76
N LEU A 290 -2.28 13.97 -10.05
CA LEU A 290 -1.63 15.13 -10.65
C LEU A 290 -0.15 15.13 -10.29
N MET A 291 0.73 15.20 -11.30
CA MET A 291 2.17 15.35 -11.11
C MET A 291 2.67 16.60 -11.82
N ARG A 292 3.30 17.51 -11.08
CA ARG A 292 3.91 18.74 -11.58
C ARG A 292 5.36 18.81 -11.13
N GLN A 293 6.27 19.06 -12.08
CA GLN A 293 7.70 19.21 -11.80
C GLN A 293 8.31 18.03 -11.02
N CYS A 294 7.78 16.82 -11.20
CA CYS A 294 8.26 15.64 -10.49
C CYS A 294 9.42 14.99 -11.26
N GLN A 295 10.39 14.43 -10.51
CA GLN A 295 11.55 13.74 -11.06
C GLN A 295 11.63 12.31 -10.52
N PHE A 296 11.86 11.35 -11.41
CA PHE A 296 12.21 9.97 -11.07
C PHE A 296 13.67 9.72 -11.47
N GLU A 297 14.52 9.34 -10.52
CA GLU A 297 15.97 9.16 -10.75
C GLU A 297 16.45 7.82 -10.16
N GLY A 298 17.09 7.00 -10.99
CA GLY A 298 17.66 5.73 -10.57
C GLY A 298 17.47 4.61 -11.60
N PRO A 299 18.06 3.43 -11.36
CA PRO A 299 17.99 2.30 -12.28
C PRO A 299 16.68 1.50 -12.20
N GLY A 300 15.87 1.70 -11.16
CA GLY A 300 14.67 0.90 -10.91
C GLY A 300 13.52 1.12 -11.91
N GLU A 301 12.66 0.10 -12.02
CA GLU A 301 11.49 0.13 -12.90
C GLU A 301 10.42 1.11 -12.39
N ARG A 302 9.68 1.70 -13.33
CA ARG A 302 8.53 2.57 -13.08
C ARG A 302 7.31 1.85 -13.63
N ILE A 303 6.49 1.34 -12.73
CA ILE A 303 5.38 0.46 -13.05
C ILE A 303 4.10 1.27 -12.89
N ALA A 304 3.27 1.29 -13.93
CA ALA A 304 1.95 1.86 -13.90
C ALA A 304 0.98 0.87 -14.50
N SER A 305 -0.19 0.73 -13.88
CA SER A 305 -1.19 -0.18 -14.40
C SER A 305 -2.61 0.18 -13.97
N PRO A 306 -3.62 -0.28 -14.74
CA PRO A 306 -5.02 -0.16 -14.33
C PRO A 306 -5.21 -0.79 -12.97
#